data_AF-A0A959YFQ6-F1
#
_entry.id   AF-A0A959YFQ6-F1
#
_cell.length_a   1.000
_cell.length_b   1.000
_cell.length_c   1.000
_cell.angle_alpha   90.00
_cell.angle_beta   90.00
_cell.angle_gamma   90.00
#
_symmetry.space_group_name_H-M   'P 1'
#
loop_
_entity.id
_entity.type
_entity.pdbx_description
1 polymer ?
#
loop_
_entity_poly.entity_id
_entity_poly.type
_entity_poly.pdbx_seq_one_letter_code
_entity_poly.pdbx_strand_id
1 'polypeptide(L)'
;LQGGLRDAGFDLGATNSCVTPVYLHGSIVEATGAIADLREDKGIFCSVVVYPVIPKGEIIFRLIPTAVHSLEDVKRTVEAFAEIKTRLEAGAYKGERILDMKQS
;
A
#
# COMPACT_ATOMS: atom_id res chain seq x y z
N LEU A 1 -3.37 1.15 -14.50
CA LEU A 1 -2.86 1.18 -13.11
C LEU A 1 -1.46 1.77 -13.03
N GLN A 2 -0.43 1.15 -13.62
CA GLN A 2 0.95 1.63 -13.53
C GLN A 2 1.13 3.11 -13.90
N GLY A 3 0.53 3.57 -15.01
CA GLY A 3 0.56 4.99 -15.40
C GLY A 3 0.04 5.91 -14.29
N GLY A 4 -1.18 5.67 -13.80
CA GLY A 4 -1.77 6.48 -12.72
C GLY A 4 -0.97 6.48 -11.42
N LEU A 5 -0.31 5.37 -11.06
CA LEU A 5 0.59 5.35 -9.89
C LEU A 5 1.87 6.17 -10.14
N ARG A 6 2.45 6.11 -11.35
CA ARG A 6 3.60 6.96 -11.71
C ARG A 6 3.24 8.44 -11.70
N ASP A 7 2.08 8.79 -12.25
CA ASP A 7 1.56 10.17 -12.29
C ASP A 7 1.29 10.70 -10.87
N ALA A 8 0.88 9.84 -9.94
CA ALA A 8 0.74 10.15 -8.52
C ALA A 8 2.08 10.17 -7.75
N GLY A 9 3.22 10.00 -8.43
CA GLY A 9 4.55 10.10 -7.85
C GLY A 9 4.98 8.89 -7.01
N PHE A 10 4.47 7.70 -7.32
CA PHE A 10 4.94 6.45 -6.72
C PHE A 10 6.14 5.87 -7.48
N ASP A 11 7.10 5.36 -6.73
CA ASP A 11 8.15 4.51 -7.28
C ASP A 11 7.61 3.08 -7.46
N LEU A 12 7.71 2.58 -8.68
CA LEU A 12 7.31 1.22 -9.06
C LEU A 12 8.50 0.31 -9.41
N GLY A 13 9.72 0.80 -9.23
CA GLY A 13 10.94 0.15 -9.70
C GLY A 13 10.91 -0.21 -11.19
N ALA A 14 11.80 -1.14 -11.56
CA ALA A 14 11.78 -1.77 -12.87
C ALA A 14 10.75 -2.91 -12.87
N THR A 15 9.55 -2.67 -13.42
CA THR A 15 8.54 -3.71 -13.62
C THR A 15 8.20 -3.87 -15.10
N ASN A 16 8.44 -5.07 -15.62
CA ASN A 16 8.01 -5.52 -16.96
C ASN A 16 6.92 -6.62 -16.85
N SER A 17 6.34 -6.80 -15.66
CA SER A 17 5.42 -7.90 -15.34
C SER A 17 4.02 -7.39 -15.01
N CYS A 18 3.04 -8.29 -14.94
CA CYS A 18 1.69 -8.01 -14.47
C CYS A 18 1.63 -7.60 -13.00
N VAL A 19 2.69 -7.87 -12.23
CA VAL A 19 2.84 -7.42 -10.84
C VAL A 19 3.38 -5.99 -10.81
N THR A 20 2.68 -5.12 -10.13
CA THR A 20 3.07 -3.72 -9.94
C THR A 20 3.52 -3.52 -8.49
N PRO A 21 4.83 -3.51 -8.20
CA PRO A 21 5.32 -3.15 -6.88
C PRO A 21 5.18 -1.63 -6.68
N VAL A 22 4.89 -1.20 -5.46
CA VAL A 22 4.80 0.19 -5.03
C VAL A 22 5.69 0.33 -3.80
N TYR A 23 6.75 1.13 -3.94
CA TYR A 23 7.72 1.35 -2.89
C TYR A 23 7.31 2.52 -2.00
N LEU A 24 7.37 2.31 -0.70
CA LEU A 24 7.15 3.30 0.35
C LEU A 24 8.22 3.14 1.44
N HIS A 25 8.41 4.16 2.25
CA HIS A 25 9.36 4.14 3.36
C HIS A 25 8.63 4.08 4.69
N GLY A 26 9.05 3.19 5.59
CA GLY A 26 8.45 3.08 6.92
C GLY A 26 8.90 1.84 7.67
N SER A 27 8.44 1.74 8.91
CA SER A 27 8.67 0.58 9.79
C SER A 27 7.67 -0.55 9.54
N ILE A 28 7.94 -1.73 10.11
CA ILE A 28 7.02 -2.88 10.08
C ILE A 28 5.66 -2.52 10.72
N VAL A 29 5.67 -1.71 11.77
CA VAL A 29 4.45 -1.26 12.45
C VAL A 29 3.63 -0.35 11.53
N GLU A 30 4.29 0.60 10.88
CA GLU A 30 3.63 1.50 9.93
C GLU A 30 3.06 0.73 8.73
N ALA A 31 3.80 -0.24 8.20
CA ALA A 31 3.34 -1.12 7.14
C ALA A 31 2.10 -1.93 7.55
N THR A 32 2.08 -2.45 8.78
CA THR A 32 0.94 -3.19 9.34
C THR A 32 -0.28 -2.30 9.49
N GLY A 33 -0.11 -1.06 9.97
CA GLY A 33 -1.18 -0.09 10.06
C GLY A 33 -1.74 0.28 8.68
N ALA A 34 -0.87 0.54 7.71
CA ALA A 34 -1.24 0.90 6.35
C ALA A 34 -1.99 -0.24 5.63
N ILE A 35 -1.58 -1.50 5.80
CA ILE A 35 -2.30 -2.63 5.19
C ILE A 35 -3.67 -2.88 5.83
N ALA A 36 -3.80 -2.68 7.15
CA ALA A 36 -5.09 -2.75 7.84
C ALA A 36 -6.05 -1.69 7.29
N ASP A 37 -5.59 -0.45 7.19
CA ASP A 37 -6.34 0.69 6.64
C ASP A 37 -6.78 0.46 5.18
N LEU A 38 -5.85 0.01 4.33
CA LEU A 38 -6.16 -0.37 2.95
C LEU A 38 -7.26 -1.43 2.89
N ARG A 39 -7.21 -2.42 3.76
CA ARG A 39 -8.16 -3.53 3.77
C ARG A 39 -9.52 -3.13 4.35
N GLU A 40 -9.54 -2.48 5.50
CA GLU A 40 -10.74 -2.23 6.30
C GLU A 40 -11.45 -0.95 5.88
N ASP A 41 -10.70 0.15 5.66
CA ASP A 41 -11.27 1.45 5.35
C ASP A 41 -11.41 1.68 3.83
N LYS A 42 -10.47 1.14 3.04
CA LYS A 42 -10.46 1.32 1.57
C LYS A 42 -10.96 0.10 0.79
N GLY A 43 -11.12 -1.06 1.43
CA GLY A 43 -11.57 -2.29 0.78
C GLY A 43 -10.59 -2.85 -0.26
N ILE A 44 -9.31 -2.47 -0.20
CA ILE A 44 -8.26 -2.88 -1.14
C ILE A 44 -7.40 -3.96 -0.50
N PHE A 45 -7.41 -5.14 -1.12
CA PHE A 45 -6.53 -6.23 -0.72
C PHE A 45 -5.25 -6.22 -1.56
N CYS A 46 -4.10 -6.15 -0.90
CA CYS A 46 -2.80 -6.25 -1.53
C CYS A 46 -1.81 -7.00 -0.63
N SER A 47 -0.70 -7.47 -1.20
CA SER A 47 0.36 -8.11 -0.39
C SER A 47 1.45 -7.10 -0.07
N VAL A 48 1.93 -7.12 1.17
CA VAL A 48 3.04 -6.27 1.62
C VAL A 48 4.30 -7.11 1.83
N VAL A 49 5.45 -6.55 1.48
CA VAL A 49 6.78 -7.11 1.73
C VAL A 49 7.56 -6.09 2.56
N VAL A 50 8.12 -6.55 3.66
CA VAL A 50 8.92 -5.76 4.62
C VAL A 50 10.13 -6.59 5.09
N TYR A 51 10.98 -6.00 5.93
CA TYR A 51 12.07 -6.72 6.60
C TYR A 51 11.59 -8.04 7.25
N PRO A 52 12.36 -9.15 7.16
CA PRO A 52 13.73 -9.26 6.66
C PRO A 52 13.90 -9.49 5.15
N VAL A 53 12.80 -9.52 4.39
CA VAL A 53 12.84 -9.82 2.95
C VAL A 53 13.46 -8.69 2.13
N ILE A 54 13.30 -7.45 2.60
CA ILE A 54 13.91 -6.22 2.05
C ILE A 54 14.60 -5.42 3.16
N PRO A 55 15.43 -4.40 2.84
CA PRO A 55 16.09 -3.57 3.84
C PRO A 55 15.12 -2.93 4.84
N LYS A 56 15.60 -2.65 6.05
CA LYS A 56 14.82 -1.93 7.07
C LYS A 56 14.51 -0.52 6.59
N GLY A 57 13.30 -0.03 6.89
CA GLY A 57 12.86 1.30 6.49
C GLY A 57 12.20 1.35 5.11
N GLU A 58 12.09 0.21 4.42
CA GLU A 58 11.38 0.08 3.15
C GLU A 58 10.16 -0.83 3.30
N ILE A 59 9.13 -0.51 2.51
CA ILE A 59 7.87 -1.23 2.40
C ILE A 59 7.56 -1.38 0.92
N ILE A 60 7.25 -2.59 0.47
CA ILE A 60 6.78 -2.83 -0.89
C ILE A 60 5.36 -3.38 -0.85
N PHE A 61 4.42 -2.64 -1.42
CA PHE A 61 3.08 -3.16 -1.71
C PHE A 61 3.05 -3.74 -3.11
N ARG A 62 2.54 -4.96 -3.28
CA ARG A 62 2.42 -5.61 -4.59
C ARG A 62 0.96 -5.61 -5.00
N LEU A 63 0.67 -4.88 -6.06
CA LEU A 63 -0.63 -4.82 -6.72
C LEU A 63 -0.65 -5.74 -7.93
N ILE A 64 -1.71 -6.53 -8.05
CA ILE A 64 -1.91 -7.46 -9.16
C ILE A 64 -3.27 -7.14 -9.79
N PRO A 65 -3.35 -6.16 -10.71
CA PRO A 65 -4.59 -5.89 -11.42
C PRO A 65 -4.97 -7.10 -12.26
N THR A 66 -6.24 -7.47 -12.22
CA THR A 66 -6.81 -8.55 -13.04
C THR A 66 -7.80 -7.97 -14.06
N ALA A 67 -8.15 -8.74 -15.09
CA ALA A 67 -9.04 -8.29 -16.17
C ALA A 67 -10.47 -7.91 -15.72
N VAL A 68 -10.86 -8.31 -14.51
CA VAL A 68 -12.18 -7.93 -13.94
C VAL A 68 -12.21 -6.52 -13.35
N HIS A 69 -11.05 -5.88 -13.12
CA HIS A 69 -10.99 -4.53 -12.59
C HIS A 69 -11.33 -3.50 -13.66
N SER A 70 -12.30 -2.65 -13.38
CA SER A 70 -12.67 -1.51 -14.22
C SER A 70 -11.64 -0.37 -14.12
N LEU A 71 -11.73 0.61 -15.03
CA LEU A 71 -10.93 1.83 -14.91
C LEU A 71 -11.27 2.64 -13.64
N GLU A 72 -12.50 2.52 -13.14
CA GLU A 72 -12.90 3.16 -11.89
C GLU A 72 -12.22 2.50 -10.68
N ASP A 73 -12.13 1.16 -10.65
CA ASP A 73 -11.41 0.43 -9.60
C ASP A 73 -9.93 0.82 -9.59
N VAL A 74 -9.33 0.98 -10.78
CA VAL A 74 -7.96 1.47 -10.93
C VAL A 74 -7.82 2.87 -10.33
N LYS A 75 -8.74 3.79 -10.65
CA LYS A 75 -8.70 5.16 -10.12
C LYS A 75 -8.83 5.17 -8.59
N ARG A 76 -9.82 4.46 -8.04
CA ARG A 76 -10.01 4.31 -6.59
C ARG A 76 -8.76 3.74 -5.91
N THR A 77 -8.10 2.77 -6.53
CA THR A 77 -6.86 2.19 -6.01
C THR A 77 -5.74 3.23 -5.94
N VAL A 78 -5.54 4.01 -7.02
CA VAL A 78 -4.51 5.06 -7.04
C VAL A 78 -4.77 6.13 -5.98
N GLU A 79 -6.02 6.58 -5.85
CA GLU A 79 -6.43 7.58 -4.85
C GLU A 79 -6.23 7.07 -3.42
N ALA A 80 -6.63 5.83 -3.13
CA ALA A 80 -6.43 5.22 -1.82
C ALA A 80 -4.92 5.11 -1.47
N PHE A 81 -4.08 4.69 -2.42
CA PHE A 81 -2.64 4.62 -2.19
C PHE A 81 -2.04 6.02 -1.93
N ALA A 82 -2.48 7.05 -2.64
CA ALA A 82 -2.04 8.43 -2.42
C ALA A 82 -2.40 8.92 -1.01
N GLU A 83 -3.60 8.59 -0.52
CA GLU A 83 -4.02 8.91 0.84
C GLU A 83 -3.18 8.16 1.89
N ILE A 84 -2.95 6.86 1.70
CA ILE A 84 -2.14 6.04 2.60
C ILE A 84 -0.70 6.57 2.67
N LYS A 85 -0.10 6.94 1.54
CA LYS A 85 1.22 7.56 1.50
C LYS A 85 1.25 8.83 2.36
N THR A 86 0.28 9.73 2.16
CA THR A 86 0.17 10.99 2.92
C THR A 86 0.04 10.72 4.42
N ARG A 87 -0.80 9.76 4.81
CA ARG A 87 -1.03 9.40 6.22
C ARG A 87 0.22 8.77 6.84
N LEU A 88 0.95 7.97 6.08
CA LEU A 88 2.18 7.34 6.53
C LEU A 88 3.27 8.40 6.75
N GLU A 89 3.44 9.33 5.81
CA GLU A 89 4.36 10.47 5.93
C GLU A 89 4.00 11.38 7.13
N ALA A 90 2.70 11.58 7.37
CA ALA A 90 2.19 12.30 8.54
C ALA A 90 2.35 11.53 9.88
N GLY A 91 2.81 10.27 9.84
CA GLY A 91 3.03 9.46 11.03
C GLY A 91 1.76 8.85 11.64
N ALA A 92 0.65 8.77 10.89
CA ALA A 92 -0.63 8.23 11.38
C ALA A 92 -0.55 6.75 11.84
N TYR A 93 0.51 6.05 11.46
CA TYR A 93 0.76 4.64 11.81
C TYR A 93 1.91 4.46 12.81
N LYS A 94 2.46 5.56 13.36
CA LYS A 94 3.49 5.52 14.40
C LYS A 94 2.84 5.23 15.75
N GLY A 95 2.40 3.98 15.93
CA GLY A 95 2.08 3.36 17.22
C GLY A 95 0.99 4.04 18.06
N GLU A 96 -0.24 3.53 17.97
CA GLU A 96 -1.22 3.43 19.08
C GLU A 96 -2.48 2.65 18.62
N ARG A 97 -2.73 2.54 17.32
CA ARG A 97 -3.95 1.91 16.74
C ARG A 97 -3.75 0.45 16.29
N ILE A 98 -3.00 -0.37 17.03
CA ILE A 98 -2.93 -1.84 16.80
C ILE A 98 -3.74 -2.59 17.89
N LEU A 99 -4.36 -1.88 18.84
CA LEU A 99 -5.01 -2.49 20.01
C LEU A 99 -6.49 -2.88 19.84
N ASP A 100 -7.12 -2.60 18.70
CA ASP A 100 -8.53 -2.98 18.46
C ASP A 100 -8.68 -4.20 17.54
N MET A 101 -7.77 -5.17 17.66
CA MET A 101 -8.02 -6.51 17.15
C MET A 101 -9.08 -7.14 18.06
N LYS A 102 -10.36 -6.88 17.74
CA LYS A 102 -11.55 -7.33 18.46
C LYS A 102 -11.40 -8.79 18.88
N GLN A 103 -11.32 -9.00 20.19
CA GLN A 103 -11.85 -10.21 20.81
C GLN A 103 -13.36 -10.21 20.54
N SER A 104 -13.82 -11.06 19.64
CA SER A 104 -15.24 -11.37 19.44
C SER A 104 -15.35 -12.84 19.06
#